data_AF-A0A1F5VIJ9-F1
#
_entry.id   AF-A0A1F5VIJ9-F1
#
_cell.length_a   1.000
_cell.length_b   1.000
_cell.length_c   1.000
_cell.angle_alpha   90.00
_cell.angle_beta   90.00
_cell.angle_gamma   90.00
#
_symmetry.space_group_name_H-M   'P 1'
#
loop_
_entity.id
_entity.type
_entity.pdbx_description
1 polymer ?
#
loop_
_entity_poly.entity_id
_entity_poly.type
_entity_poly.pdbx_seq_one_letter_code
_entity_poly.pdbx_strand_id
1 'polypeptide(L)'
;MNTIPSSGKRIISDIVIAPKKEITSQLFQGPAPSIKPPVSIARKKKKKKIVLFAAVIAAFLFGVGLFQAKLEVILSPKTTTAVAEKTIILSKNPADGGLIFKTVALEDSRGGAFNATEKKSQEIRAEGNVVIFNKSKAPQVLISSTRLESPEGKIFRIPRTVVVPGARLDGGKTTPGSIEVAVSADKPGKEYNIGLSDFTIPGFKDSPKYELVFARSKTEMLGGASGEQLVVGKSDRDKASAQIILKAQKEAVNLLKDKIPQSEFLLVPSADYAVLKENVNPPVGVAVSQNNNFDFMIDGEIRGTIVPRKALEELLLKDNAAATALNVSNLRITNLDDLKIALIGYKFDAETFTIKISGQMEIEAAIDNELIKNFIVKNEIYDASAMFDAFPGLSRAEIKVRPFWIKPFYRSFNAIPSRIDIILQ
;
A
#
# COMPACT_ATOMS: atom_id res chain seq x y z
N MET A 1 -73.03 -46.81 0.53
CA MET A 1 -73.32 -46.61 -0.92
C MET A 1 -71.98 -46.61 -1.64
N ASN A 2 -71.76 -47.66 -2.44
CA ASN A 2 -70.72 -47.98 -3.44
C ASN A 2 -69.27 -47.52 -3.19
N THR A 3 -68.25 -48.36 -2.94
CA THR A 3 -67.73 -49.61 -3.53
C THR A 3 -67.20 -49.52 -4.98
N ILE A 4 -65.85 -49.42 -5.12
CA ILE A 4 -64.92 -50.42 -5.72
C ILE A 4 -65.04 -50.65 -7.28
N PRO A 5 -64.00 -51.04 -8.06
CA PRO A 5 -62.55 -50.76 -8.04
C PRO A 5 -61.80 -50.98 -9.43
N SER A 6 -60.47 -51.11 -9.37
CA SER A 6 -59.60 -52.19 -9.94
C SER A 6 -59.47 -52.51 -11.45
N SER A 7 -58.18 -52.58 -11.85
CA SER A 7 -57.49 -53.68 -12.55
C SER A 7 -57.81 -54.03 -14.02
N GLY A 8 -56.74 -54.17 -14.79
CA GLY A 8 -56.74 -54.93 -16.04
C GLY A 8 -55.37 -55.09 -16.70
N LYS A 9 -54.51 -55.98 -16.17
CA LYS A 9 -53.47 -56.67 -16.95
C LYS A 9 -54.15 -57.57 -18.01
N ARG A 10 -53.50 -57.85 -19.16
CA ARG A 10 -53.33 -59.20 -19.79
C ARG A 10 -52.59 -59.09 -21.16
N ILE A 11 -51.44 -59.77 -21.34
CA ILE A 11 -51.18 -61.09 -22.01
C ILE A 11 -50.98 -60.94 -23.54
N ILE A 12 -49.75 -61.07 -24.07
CA ILE A 12 -49.03 -62.25 -24.65
C ILE A 12 -49.55 -62.72 -26.02
N SER A 13 -48.58 -62.80 -26.95
CA SER A 13 -48.44 -63.61 -28.19
C SER A 13 -49.49 -63.52 -29.30
N ASP A 14 -49.00 -63.32 -30.54
CA ASP A 14 -49.03 -64.42 -31.51
C ASP A 14 -48.02 -64.26 -32.66
N ILE A 15 -47.32 -65.37 -32.90
CA ILE A 15 -46.50 -65.67 -34.08
C ILE A 15 -47.45 -66.21 -35.15
N VAL A 16 -47.38 -65.69 -36.37
CA VAL A 16 -47.89 -66.41 -37.54
C VAL A 16 -46.83 -66.40 -38.64
N ILE A 17 -46.28 -67.58 -38.89
CA ILE A 17 -45.44 -67.94 -40.03
C ILE A 17 -46.38 -68.22 -41.21
N ALA A 18 -46.08 -67.66 -42.39
CA ALA A 18 -46.71 -68.06 -43.65
C ALA A 18 -45.67 -68.70 -44.59
N PRO A 19 -46.04 -69.76 -45.33
CA PRO A 19 -45.10 -70.75 -45.85
C PRO A 19 -44.49 -70.42 -47.21
N LYS A 20 -43.31 -71.00 -47.43
CA LYS A 20 -42.55 -71.05 -48.68
C LYS A 20 -43.28 -71.89 -49.73
N LYS A 21 -43.32 -71.42 -50.98
CA LYS A 21 -43.44 -72.27 -52.18
C LYS A 21 -42.43 -71.82 -53.23
N GLU A 22 -41.52 -72.73 -53.57
CA GLU A 22 -40.73 -72.72 -54.80
C GLU A 22 -41.60 -73.17 -55.98
N ILE A 23 -41.32 -72.67 -57.19
CA ILE A 23 -41.15 -73.44 -58.44
C ILE A 23 -40.62 -72.47 -59.53
N THR A 24 -39.35 -72.66 -59.84
CA THR A 24 -38.73 -72.96 -61.15
C THR A 24 -39.10 -72.17 -62.42
N SER A 25 -38.00 -71.73 -63.06
CA SER A 25 -37.68 -71.68 -64.51
C SER A 25 -38.29 -70.63 -65.44
N GLN A 26 -37.35 -69.82 -65.95
CA GLN A 26 -37.12 -69.52 -67.37
C GLN A 26 -38.19 -68.70 -68.09
N LEU A 27 -37.84 -67.45 -68.45
CA LEU A 27 -37.93 -66.97 -69.84
C LEU A 27 -37.21 -65.61 -69.99
N PHE A 28 -36.07 -65.67 -70.69
CA PHE A 28 -35.50 -64.71 -71.66
C PHE A 28 -35.32 -63.23 -71.29
N GLN A 29 -34.08 -62.77 -71.11
CA GLN A 29 -33.14 -62.25 -72.13
C GLN A 29 -33.41 -60.78 -72.53
N GLY A 30 -32.65 -59.88 -71.92
CA GLY A 30 -32.31 -58.54 -72.45
C GLY A 30 -30.79 -58.32 -72.27
N PRO A 31 -30.11 -57.58 -73.18
CA PRO A 31 -28.65 -57.50 -73.19
C PRO A 31 -28.12 -56.71 -71.99
N ALA A 32 -26.93 -57.13 -71.52
CA ALA A 32 -26.31 -56.68 -70.29
C ALA A 32 -26.00 -55.17 -70.26
N PRO A 33 -26.31 -54.43 -69.18
CA PRO A 33 -25.73 -53.12 -68.96
C PRO A 33 -24.25 -53.27 -68.59
N SER A 34 -23.36 -52.58 -69.33
CA SER A 34 -21.93 -52.56 -69.03
C SER A 34 -21.66 -51.73 -67.77
N ILE A 35 -21.70 -52.37 -66.61
CA ILE A 35 -21.24 -51.77 -65.36
C ILE A 35 -19.71 -51.87 -65.35
N LYS A 36 -19.03 -50.73 -65.50
CA LYS A 36 -17.58 -50.63 -65.31
C LYS A 36 -17.23 -51.21 -63.93
N PRO A 37 -16.22 -52.10 -63.81
CA PRO A 37 -15.89 -52.70 -62.53
C PRO A 37 -15.48 -51.60 -61.53
N PRO A 38 -15.88 -51.69 -60.25
CA PRO A 38 -15.38 -50.77 -59.25
C PRO A 38 -13.87 -50.98 -59.13
N VAL A 39 -13.12 -49.89 -59.27
CA VAL A 39 -11.67 -49.87 -59.02
C VAL A 39 -11.44 -50.40 -57.61
N SER A 40 -10.83 -51.59 -57.50
CA SER A 40 -10.48 -52.21 -56.24
C SER A 40 -9.33 -51.43 -55.60
N ILE A 41 -9.67 -50.36 -54.88
CA ILE A 41 -8.68 -49.63 -54.07
C ILE A 41 -8.13 -50.62 -53.05
N ALA A 42 -6.83 -50.92 -53.18
CA ALA A 42 -6.07 -51.81 -52.32
C ALA A 42 -6.21 -51.46 -50.83
N ARG A 43 -7.23 -52.03 -50.17
CA ARG A 43 -7.57 -51.82 -48.75
C ARG A 43 -6.55 -52.38 -47.76
N LYS A 44 -5.61 -53.22 -48.19
CA LYS A 44 -4.61 -53.86 -47.29
C LYS A 44 -3.40 -52.98 -46.96
N LYS A 45 -2.97 -52.05 -47.84
CA LYS A 45 -1.78 -51.19 -47.58
C LYS A 45 -2.08 -49.94 -46.72
N LYS A 46 -3.31 -49.41 -46.76
CA LYS A 46 -3.71 -48.25 -45.92
C LYS A 46 -3.83 -48.58 -44.43
N LYS A 47 -4.31 -49.79 -44.07
CA LYS A 47 -4.39 -50.22 -42.65
C LYS A 47 -3.01 -50.32 -41.99
N LYS A 48 -1.98 -50.83 -42.68
CA LYS A 48 -0.61 -50.91 -42.14
C LYS A 48 0.01 -49.53 -41.88
N LYS A 49 -0.22 -48.56 -42.77
CA LYS A 49 0.26 -47.16 -42.57
C LYS A 49 -0.45 -46.47 -41.42
N ILE A 50 -1.75 -46.71 -41.24
CA ILE A 50 -2.52 -46.18 -40.11
C ILE A 50 -2.06 -46.79 -38.78
N VAL A 51 -1.80 -48.10 -38.74
CA VAL A 51 -1.27 -48.78 -37.54
C VAL A 51 0.15 -48.29 -37.22
N LEU A 52 1.01 -48.10 -38.22
CA LEU A 52 2.35 -47.56 -38.02
C LEU A 52 2.31 -46.11 -37.52
N PHE A 53 1.44 -45.28 -38.10
CA PHE A 53 1.27 -43.89 -37.66
C PHE A 53 0.71 -43.81 -36.23
N ALA A 54 -0.28 -44.65 -35.89
CA ALA A 54 -0.79 -44.77 -34.53
C ALA A 54 0.28 -45.25 -33.54
N ALA A 55 1.15 -46.18 -33.95
CA ALA A 55 2.27 -46.65 -33.13
C ALA A 55 3.34 -45.55 -32.91
N VAL A 56 3.64 -44.74 -33.93
CA VAL A 56 4.55 -43.59 -33.81
C VAL A 56 3.97 -42.52 -32.90
N ILE A 57 2.67 -42.21 -33.02
CA ILE A 57 1.99 -41.29 -32.09
C ILE A 57 1.99 -41.85 -30.68
N ALA A 58 1.69 -43.14 -30.49
CA ALA A 58 1.72 -43.77 -29.18
C ALA A 58 3.13 -43.74 -28.57
N ALA A 59 4.18 -44.02 -29.35
CA ALA A 59 5.56 -43.91 -28.91
C ALA A 59 5.96 -42.46 -28.59
N PHE A 60 5.48 -41.49 -29.38
CA PHE A 60 5.69 -40.07 -29.12
C PHE A 60 4.98 -39.62 -27.83
N LEU A 61 3.71 -39.95 -27.66
CA LEU A 61 2.94 -39.66 -26.43
C LEU A 61 3.54 -40.36 -25.21
N PHE A 62 4.05 -41.59 -25.38
CA PHE A 62 4.77 -42.31 -24.35
C PHE A 62 6.09 -41.61 -23.99
N GLY A 63 6.88 -41.21 -24.99
CA GLY A 63 8.11 -40.46 -24.79
C GLY A 63 7.90 -39.09 -24.13
N VAL A 64 6.84 -38.37 -24.53
CA VAL A 64 6.43 -37.10 -23.89
C VAL A 64 5.98 -37.33 -22.45
N GLY A 65 5.23 -38.40 -22.19
CA GLY A 65 4.81 -38.78 -20.83
C GLY A 65 5.99 -39.15 -19.93
N LEU A 66 7.01 -39.84 -20.46
CA LEU A 66 8.27 -40.12 -19.75
C LEU A 66 9.09 -38.85 -19.48
N PHE A 67 9.09 -37.90 -20.43
CA PHE A 67 9.79 -36.63 -20.27
C PHE A 67 9.14 -35.74 -19.19
N GLN A 68 7.81 -35.77 -19.08
CA GLN A 68 7.05 -35.03 -18.08
C GLN A 68 6.73 -35.82 -16.80
N ALA A 69 7.36 -36.99 -16.61
CA ALA A 69 7.14 -37.79 -15.41
C ALA A 69 7.58 -37.02 -14.15
N LYS A 70 6.65 -36.86 -13.20
CA LYS A 70 6.89 -36.19 -11.92
C LYS A 70 6.52 -37.09 -10.74
N LEU A 71 7.26 -36.93 -9.65
CA LEU A 71 6.98 -37.54 -8.35
C LEU A 71 6.30 -36.49 -7.47
N GLU A 72 5.03 -36.71 -7.17
CA GLU A 72 4.30 -35.91 -6.20
C GLU A 72 4.43 -36.58 -4.83
N VAL A 73 5.04 -35.88 -3.88
CA VAL A 73 5.18 -36.33 -2.49
C VAL A 73 4.27 -35.46 -1.65
N ILE A 74 3.17 -36.03 -1.18
CA ILE A 74 2.21 -35.35 -0.32
C ILE A 74 2.61 -35.63 1.13
N LEU A 75 2.89 -34.58 1.88
CA LEU A 75 3.34 -34.66 3.26
C LEU A 75 2.39 -33.85 4.13
N SER A 76 1.90 -34.45 5.21
CA SER A 76 1.20 -33.71 6.26
C SER A 76 2.05 -33.73 7.53
N PRO A 77 2.39 -32.56 8.09
CA PRO A 77 3.08 -32.49 9.37
C PRO A 77 2.19 -33.01 10.50
N LYS A 78 2.80 -33.44 11.60
CA LYS A 78 2.10 -33.59 12.86
C LYS A 78 1.76 -32.21 13.40
N THR A 79 0.51 -32.04 13.78
CA THR A 79 0.00 -30.83 14.39
C THR A 79 -0.50 -31.13 15.80
N THR A 80 -0.34 -30.17 16.69
CA THR A 80 -0.94 -30.20 18.03
C THR A 80 -1.33 -28.78 18.42
N THR A 81 -2.21 -28.66 19.40
CA THR A 81 -2.59 -27.37 19.96
C THR A 81 -2.10 -27.28 21.40
N ALA A 82 -1.69 -26.09 21.80
CA ALA A 82 -1.27 -25.82 23.17
C ALA A 82 -1.75 -24.43 23.60
N VAL A 83 -1.87 -24.22 24.90
CA VAL A 83 -2.13 -22.89 25.44
C VAL A 83 -0.81 -22.16 25.64
N ALA A 84 -0.69 -20.98 25.05
CA ALA A 84 0.38 -20.03 25.33
C ALA A 84 -0.03 -19.20 26.55
N GLU A 85 0.76 -19.22 27.61
CA GLU A 85 0.74 -18.19 28.65
C GLU A 85 2.17 -17.98 29.14
N LYS A 86 2.86 -16.98 28.57
CA LYS A 86 4.27 -16.73 28.87
C LYS A 86 4.54 -15.24 29.05
N THR A 87 5.36 -14.93 30.03
CA THR A 87 5.87 -13.59 30.28
C THR A 87 7.36 -13.59 29.97
N ILE A 88 7.79 -12.70 29.08
CA ILE A 88 9.14 -12.69 28.52
C ILE A 88 9.70 -11.28 28.68
N ILE A 89 10.90 -11.17 29.21
CA ILE A 89 11.63 -9.91 29.30
C ILE A 89 12.46 -9.77 28.03
N LEU A 90 12.28 -8.66 27.32
CA LEU A 90 13.05 -8.30 26.13
C LEU A 90 14.12 -7.28 26.51
N SER A 91 15.31 -7.42 25.94
CA SER A 91 16.42 -6.48 26.10
C SER A 91 17.07 -6.17 24.76
N LYS A 92 17.54 -4.93 24.55
CA LYS A 92 18.39 -4.59 23.38
C LYS A 92 19.72 -5.33 23.45
N ASN A 93 20.23 -5.55 24.66
CA ASN A 93 21.48 -6.26 24.94
C ASN A 93 21.22 -7.32 26.02
N PRO A 94 20.66 -8.49 25.67
CA PRO A 94 20.41 -9.54 26.66
C PRO A 94 21.73 -10.13 27.17
N ALA A 95 21.82 -10.36 28.49
CA ALA A 95 22.79 -11.28 29.05
C ALA A 95 22.36 -12.73 28.77
N ASP A 96 23.32 -13.63 28.58
CA ASP A 96 23.21 -15.08 28.30
C ASP A 96 21.79 -15.64 28.11
N GLY A 97 21.38 -15.79 26.85
CA GLY A 97 20.16 -16.52 26.45
C GLY A 97 18.84 -15.73 26.52
N GLY A 98 18.88 -14.43 26.83
CA GLY A 98 17.70 -13.56 26.72
C GLY A 98 17.29 -13.24 25.27
N LEU A 99 16.01 -12.92 25.06
CA LEU A 99 15.49 -12.58 23.73
C LEU A 99 15.81 -11.13 23.37
N ILE A 100 16.57 -10.96 22.27
CA ILE A 100 16.91 -9.64 21.73
C ILE A 100 15.72 -9.04 20.98
N PHE A 101 15.53 -7.72 21.11
CA PHE A 101 14.63 -6.96 20.25
C PHE A 101 15.37 -5.86 19.51
N LYS A 102 14.80 -5.44 18.38
CA LYS A 102 15.27 -4.30 17.59
C LYS A 102 14.10 -3.35 17.37
N THR A 103 14.41 -2.06 17.31
CA THR A 103 13.44 -1.03 16.93
C THR A 103 13.60 -0.71 15.46
N VAL A 104 12.48 -0.52 14.76
CA VAL A 104 12.43 -0.07 13.38
C VAL A 104 11.67 1.25 13.32
N ALA A 105 12.18 2.17 12.50
CA ALA A 105 11.55 3.44 12.19
C ALA A 105 11.57 3.61 10.68
N LEU A 106 10.42 3.98 10.11
CA LEU A 106 10.26 4.25 8.69
C LEU A 106 9.77 5.69 8.55
N GLU A 107 10.51 6.52 7.82
CA GLU A 107 10.08 7.88 7.49
C GLU A 107 8.79 7.84 6.67
N ASP A 108 7.83 8.70 7.04
CA ASP A 108 6.51 8.76 6.43
C ASP A 108 5.97 10.19 6.49
N SER A 109 5.83 10.80 5.30
CA SER A 109 5.30 12.15 5.12
C SER A 109 3.89 12.09 4.56
N ARG A 110 2.94 12.70 5.26
CA ARG A 110 1.52 12.68 4.92
C ARG A 110 0.94 14.08 4.99
N GLY A 111 0.12 14.44 4.02
CA GLY A 111 -0.56 15.72 4.03
C GLY A 111 -1.81 15.74 3.19
N GLY A 112 -2.52 16.87 3.25
CA GLY A 112 -3.71 17.12 2.45
C GLY A 112 -4.25 18.52 2.66
N ALA A 113 -5.29 18.85 1.89
CA ALA A 113 -6.05 20.08 2.04
C ALA A 113 -7.22 19.85 3.01
N PHE A 114 -7.39 20.78 3.95
CA PHE A 114 -8.44 20.76 4.96
C PHE A 114 -9.21 22.08 4.96
N ASN A 115 -10.48 22.03 5.33
CA ASN A 115 -11.34 23.22 5.32
C ASN A 115 -11.11 24.07 6.57
N ALA A 116 -10.93 25.37 6.39
CA ALA A 116 -10.93 26.33 7.50
C ALA A 116 -12.37 26.73 7.83
N THR A 117 -12.72 26.74 9.12
CA THR A 117 -14.07 27.05 9.60
C THR A 117 -14.12 28.27 10.51
N GLU A 118 -12.98 28.66 11.08
CA GLU A 118 -12.88 29.82 11.95
C GLU A 118 -13.02 31.12 11.16
N LYS A 119 -14.00 31.93 11.52
CA LYS A 119 -14.15 33.30 10.99
C LYS A 119 -13.51 34.28 11.93
N LYS A 120 -12.70 35.18 11.38
CA LYS A 120 -12.08 36.27 12.14
C LYS A 120 -12.28 37.58 11.39
N SER A 121 -12.75 38.60 12.11
CA SER A 121 -12.75 39.97 11.59
C SER A 121 -11.31 40.45 11.54
N GLN A 122 -10.84 40.82 10.35
CA GLN A 122 -9.50 41.38 10.16
C GLN A 122 -9.61 42.82 9.67
N GLU A 123 -8.88 43.70 10.34
CA GLU A 123 -8.71 45.10 9.99
C GLU A 123 -7.24 45.34 9.61
N ILE A 124 -6.89 44.98 8.37
CA ILE A 124 -5.54 45.14 7.85
C ILE A 124 -5.47 46.40 6.99
N ARG A 125 -4.46 47.24 7.24
CA ARG A 125 -4.15 48.44 6.46
C ARG A 125 -3.24 48.05 5.29
N ALA A 126 -3.49 48.64 4.12
CA ALA A 126 -2.59 48.47 2.99
C ALA A 126 -1.24 49.16 3.27
N GLU A 127 -0.15 48.49 2.91
CA GLU A 127 1.21 48.99 3.08
C GLU A 127 1.96 49.02 1.76
N GLY A 128 2.93 49.91 1.66
CA GLY A 128 3.82 50.01 0.50
C GLY A 128 4.91 51.05 0.73
N ASN A 129 5.77 51.26 -0.27
CA ASN A 129 6.85 52.23 -0.21
C ASN A 129 6.59 53.39 -1.18
N VAL A 130 6.87 54.60 -0.72
CA VAL A 130 6.85 55.82 -1.53
C VAL A 130 8.21 56.50 -1.50
N VAL A 131 8.55 57.20 -2.57
CA VAL A 131 9.65 58.15 -2.61
C VAL A 131 9.07 59.55 -2.51
N ILE A 132 9.48 60.28 -1.48
CA ILE A 132 9.09 61.66 -1.26
C ILE A 132 10.16 62.57 -1.85
N PHE A 133 9.76 63.50 -2.70
CA PHE A 133 10.62 64.46 -3.38
C PHE A 133 10.41 65.87 -2.81
N ASN A 134 11.50 66.63 -2.73
CA ASN A 134 11.50 68.04 -2.32
C ASN A 134 12.29 68.88 -3.32
N LYS A 135 11.58 69.75 -4.03
CA LYS A 135 12.15 70.72 -4.99
C LYS A 135 12.63 72.01 -4.33
N SER A 136 12.30 72.26 -3.06
CA SER A 136 12.74 73.45 -2.34
C SER A 136 14.21 73.32 -1.91
N LYS A 137 14.90 74.46 -1.75
CA LYS A 137 16.32 74.47 -1.30
C LYS A 137 16.51 74.04 0.15
N ALA A 138 15.48 74.23 0.99
CA ALA A 138 15.54 73.87 2.41
C ALA A 138 15.12 72.42 2.62
N PRO A 139 15.72 71.68 3.57
CA PRO A 139 15.21 70.39 4.01
C PRO A 139 13.78 70.52 4.53
N GLN A 140 12.93 69.53 4.23
CA GLN A 140 11.55 69.48 4.71
C GLN A 140 11.39 68.34 5.72
N VAL A 141 11.04 68.69 6.95
CA VAL A 141 10.69 67.70 7.99
C VAL A 141 9.23 67.30 7.81
N LEU A 142 8.96 66.00 7.75
CA LEU A 142 7.62 65.42 7.77
C LEU A 142 7.49 64.61 9.06
N ILE A 143 6.57 65.03 9.93
CA ILE A 143 6.34 64.35 11.22
C ILE A 143 5.66 63.00 11.02
N SER A 144 5.81 62.09 11.97
CA SER A 144 5.02 60.86 12.01
C SER A 144 3.53 61.15 11.80
N SER A 145 2.86 60.29 11.06
CA SER A 145 1.44 60.40 10.69
C SER A 145 1.09 61.52 9.71
N THR A 146 2.08 62.14 9.03
CA THR A 146 1.83 63.04 7.90
C THR A 146 1.01 62.32 6.82
N ARG A 147 -0.03 62.98 6.32
CA ARG A 147 -0.97 62.44 5.33
C ARG A 147 -0.42 62.60 3.92
N LEU A 148 -0.49 61.52 3.14
CA LEU A 148 -0.26 61.46 1.71
C LEU A 148 -1.58 61.08 1.04
N GLU A 149 -2.07 61.92 0.14
CA GLU A 149 -3.36 61.73 -0.54
C GLU A 149 -3.11 61.27 -1.97
N SER A 150 -3.69 60.12 -2.35
CA SER A 150 -3.69 59.65 -3.74
C SER A 150 -4.68 60.44 -4.59
N PRO A 151 -4.65 60.34 -5.93
CA PRO A 151 -5.60 61.01 -6.81
C PRO A 151 -7.05 60.53 -6.59
N GLU A 152 -7.21 59.32 -6.04
CA GLU A 152 -8.49 58.70 -5.67
C GLU A 152 -8.97 59.12 -4.26
N GLY A 153 -8.28 60.06 -3.61
CA GLY A 153 -8.61 60.56 -2.27
C GLY A 153 -8.25 59.58 -1.14
N LYS A 154 -7.44 58.55 -1.41
CA LYS A 154 -7.01 57.59 -0.38
C LYS A 154 -5.84 58.16 0.41
N ILE A 155 -5.97 58.10 1.73
CA ILE A 155 -4.97 58.66 2.65
C ILE A 155 -4.03 57.55 3.13
N PHE A 156 -2.73 57.78 2.96
CA PHE A 156 -1.65 57.00 3.52
C PHE A 156 -0.84 57.85 4.49
N ARG A 157 -0.20 57.22 5.45
CA ARG A 157 0.56 57.90 6.51
C ARG A 157 1.97 57.34 6.61
N ILE A 158 2.92 58.25 6.84
CA ILE A 158 4.27 57.86 7.20
C ILE A 158 4.31 57.45 8.69
N PRO A 159 4.89 56.30 9.05
CA PRO A 159 4.88 55.80 10.42
C PRO A 159 5.90 56.50 11.33
N ARG A 160 6.90 57.16 10.74
CA ARG A 160 7.99 57.84 11.46
C ARG A 160 8.25 59.22 10.88
N THR A 161 8.82 60.09 11.71
CA THR A 161 9.32 61.38 11.25
C THR A 161 10.50 61.18 10.31
N VAL A 162 10.48 61.88 9.17
CA VAL A 162 11.53 61.83 8.15
C VAL A 162 11.93 63.25 7.76
N VAL A 163 13.19 63.41 7.34
CA VAL A 163 13.71 64.68 6.84
C VAL A 163 14.04 64.48 5.36
N VAL A 164 13.26 65.13 4.49
CA VAL A 164 13.49 65.11 3.05
C VAL A 164 14.55 66.17 2.73
N PRO A 165 15.71 65.81 2.16
CA PRO A 165 16.75 66.77 1.79
C PRO A 165 16.21 67.86 0.86
N GLY A 166 16.80 69.05 0.91
CA GLY A 166 16.55 70.09 -0.10
C GLY A 166 17.12 69.69 -1.47
N ALA A 167 16.64 70.38 -2.52
CA ALA A 167 17.16 70.22 -3.87
C ALA A 167 18.63 70.62 -3.97
N ARG A 168 19.40 69.84 -4.76
CA ARG A 168 20.82 70.10 -5.04
C ARG A 168 20.99 70.70 -6.42
N LEU A 169 21.98 71.57 -6.56
CA LEU A 169 22.42 72.17 -7.80
C LEU A 169 23.74 71.53 -8.19
N ASP A 170 23.71 70.62 -9.15
CA ASP A 170 24.90 69.98 -9.72
C ASP A 170 25.00 70.37 -11.19
N GLY A 171 26.05 71.12 -11.55
CA GLY A 171 26.34 71.50 -12.95
C GLY A 171 25.25 72.32 -13.64
N GLY A 172 24.50 73.15 -12.90
CA GLY A 172 23.40 73.97 -13.44
C GLY A 172 22.06 73.24 -13.57
N LYS A 173 21.99 71.95 -13.20
CA LYS A 173 20.74 71.18 -13.16
C LYS A 173 20.26 71.02 -11.71
N THR A 174 19.04 71.46 -11.45
CA THR A 174 18.40 71.28 -10.13
C THR A 174 17.84 69.87 -10.02
N THR A 175 18.40 69.07 -9.12
CA THR A 175 17.90 67.72 -8.79
C THR A 175 17.13 67.78 -7.48
N PRO A 176 15.84 67.39 -7.43
CA PRO A 176 15.08 67.34 -6.18
C PRO A 176 15.76 66.43 -5.15
N GLY A 177 15.75 66.84 -3.89
CA GLY A 177 16.10 65.93 -2.80
C GLY A 177 15.03 64.86 -2.68
N SER A 178 15.40 63.64 -2.30
CA SER A 178 14.45 62.53 -2.18
C SER A 178 14.76 61.60 -1.01
N ILE A 179 13.73 60.97 -0.47
CA ILE A 179 13.86 59.90 0.54
C ILE A 179 12.79 58.84 0.33
N GLU A 180 13.14 57.57 0.52
CA GLU A 180 12.21 56.45 0.49
C GLU A 180 11.64 56.18 1.89
N VAL A 181 10.32 56.01 1.96
CA VAL A 181 9.59 55.84 3.20
C VAL A 181 8.49 54.79 3.02
N ALA A 182 8.40 53.86 3.97
CA ALA A 182 7.27 52.95 4.06
C ALA A 182 6.03 53.71 4.54
N VAL A 183 4.87 53.42 3.98
CA VAL A 183 3.59 54.05 4.31
C VAL A 183 2.53 53.01 4.59
N SER A 184 1.56 53.38 5.42
CA SER A 184 0.39 52.55 5.75
C SER A 184 -0.89 53.34 5.54
N ALA A 185 -1.95 52.68 5.08
CA ALA A 185 -3.26 53.29 4.88
C ALA A 185 -3.85 53.88 6.18
N ASP A 186 -4.59 54.98 6.09
CA ASP A 186 -5.26 55.59 7.25
C ASP A 186 -6.29 54.63 7.87
N LYS A 187 -7.02 53.91 7.02
CA LYS A 187 -8.06 52.95 7.42
C LYS A 187 -7.79 51.55 6.85
N PRO A 188 -8.24 50.50 7.53
CA PRO A 188 -8.22 49.15 6.99
C PRO A 188 -9.23 49.03 5.83
N GLY A 189 -8.93 48.16 4.86
CA GLY A 189 -9.85 47.88 3.76
C GLY A 189 -9.20 47.62 2.41
N LYS A 190 -9.88 46.82 1.59
CA LYS A 190 -9.41 46.46 0.23
C LYS A 190 -9.37 47.67 -0.70
N GLU A 191 -10.16 48.69 -0.41
CA GLU A 191 -10.22 49.95 -1.14
C GLU A 191 -8.97 50.82 -0.98
N TYR A 192 -8.02 50.43 -0.13
CA TYR A 192 -6.69 51.04 -0.04
C TYR A 192 -5.62 50.23 -0.79
N ASN A 193 -5.97 49.10 -1.41
CA ASN A 193 -5.07 48.38 -2.31
C ASN A 193 -5.06 49.08 -3.66
N ILE A 194 -4.10 49.97 -3.85
CA ILE A 194 -3.96 50.78 -5.07
C ILE A 194 -2.65 50.43 -5.78
N GLY A 195 -2.65 50.54 -7.11
CA GLY A 195 -1.45 50.39 -7.92
C GLY A 195 -0.45 51.53 -7.72
N LEU A 196 0.51 51.65 -8.65
CA LEU A 196 1.45 52.76 -8.62
C LEU A 196 0.71 54.09 -8.87
N SER A 197 0.84 55.00 -7.91
CA SER A 197 0.22 56.33 -7.91
C SER A 197 1.18 57.44 -7.46
N ASP A 198 0.78 58.68 -7.75
CA ASP A 198 1.39 59.91 -7.28
C ASP A 198 0.60 60.45 -6.09
N PHE A 199 1.27 61.02 -5.09
CA PHE A 199 0.66 61.48 -3.87
C PHE A 199 0.98 62.95 -3.59
N THR A 200 -0.03 63.66 -3.11
CA THR A 200 0.12 65.02 -2.59
C THR A 200 0.15 65.01 -1.07
N ILE A 201 0.61 66.10 -0.45
CA ILE A 201 0.62 66.27 1.00
C ILE A 201 -0.45 67.30 1.36
N PRO A 202 -1.66 66.88 1.80
CA PRO A 202 -2.78 67.81 2.00
C PRO A 202 -2.49 68.90 3.04
N GLY A 203 -1.62 68.60 4.01
CA GLY A 203 -1.19 69.58 5.03
C GLY A 203 -0.40 70.77 4.48
N PHE A 204 -0.03 70.77 3.19
CA PHE A 204 0.63 71.89 2.54
C PHE A 204 -0.26 72.70 1.60
N LYS A 205 -1.55 72.36 1.43
CA LYS A 205 -2.44 72.97 0.40
C LYS A 205 -2.42 74.52 0.38
N ASP A 206 -2.28 75.18 1.53
CA ASP A 206 -2.26 76.65 1.63
C ASP A 206 -0.84 77.26 1.56
N SER A 207 0.16 76.48 1.14
CA SER A 207 1.56 76.87 1.11
C SER A 207 2.20 76.57 -0.26
N PRO A 208 3.19 77.36 -0.71
CA PRO A 208 3.99 77.03 -1.89
C PRO A 208 4.65 75.65 -1.81
N LYS A 209 4.76 75.08 -0.60
CA LYS A 209 5.26 73.73 -0.36
C LYS A 209 4.41 72.64 -1.03
N TYR A 210 3.13 72.89 -1.30
CA TYR A 210 2.24 71.90 -1.91
C TYR A 210 2.72 71.42 -3.28
N GLU A 211 3.24 72.34 -4.10
CA GLU A 211 3.76 72.03 -5.44
C GLU A 211 5.23 71.57 -5.42
N LEU A 212 5.96 71.96 -4.36
CA LEU A 212 7.38 71.69 -4.23
C LEU A 212 7.70 70.35 -3.55
N VAL A 213 6.78 69.83 -2.73
CA VAL A 213 6.97 68.58 -1.97
C VAL A 213 5.83 67.61 -2.28
N PHE A 214 6.16 66.51 -2.96
CA PHE A 214 5.22 65.49 -3.40
C PHE A 214 5.83 64.10 -3.23
N ALA A 215 5.01 63.05 -3.29
CA ALA A 215 5.50 61.68 -3.20
C ALA A 215 5.02 60.85 -4.39
N ARG A 216 5.76 59.79 -4.70
CA ARG A 216 5.41 58.82 -5.74
C ARG A 216 5.61 57.43 -5.20
N SER A 217 4.67 56.54 -5.45
CA SER A 217 4.83 55.11 -5.14
C SER A 217 6.07 54.52 -5.79
N LYS A 218 6.78 53.70 -5.01
CA LYS A 218 7.83 52.81 -5.49
C LYS A 218 7.30 51.39 -5.65
N THR A 219 6.39 50.99 -4.76
CA THR A 219 5.65 49.73 -4.83
C THR A 219 4.16 50.01 -4.83
N GLU A 220 3.37 49.05 -5.31
CA GLU A 220 1.93 49.05 -5.09
C GLU A 220 1.62 49.03 -3.59
N MET A 221 0.45 49.54 -3.23
CA MET A 221 -0.09 49.46 -1.87
C MET A 221 -0.92 48.19 -1.78
N LEU A 222 -0.51 47.23 -0.96
CA LEU A 222 -1.11 45.90 -0.90
C LEU A 222 -1.39 45.48 0.55
N GLY A 223 -2.22 44.46 0.72
CA GLY A 223 -2.52 43.84 2.03
C GLY A 223 -3.71 44.44 2.79
N GLY A 224 -4.32 45.50 2.30
CA GLY A 224 -5.53 46.09 2.90
C GLY A 224 -6.72 45.13 2.86
N ALA A 225 -7.34 44.90 4.02
CA ALA A 225 -8.53 44.07 4.17
C ALA A 225 -9.41 44.57 5.32
N SER A 226 -10.73 44.47 5.16
CA SER A 226 -11.72 44.79 6.18
C SER A 226 -12.89 43.80 6.04
N GLY A 227 -13.33 43.21 7.16
CA GLY A 227 -14.46 42.29 7.23
C GLY A 227 -14.13 40.90 7.77
N GLU A 228 -15.15 40.03 7.81
CA GLU A 228 -14.99 38.63 8.19
C GLU A 228 -14.27 37.84 7.09
N GLN A 229 -13.15 37.21 7.44
CA GLN A 229 -12.48 36.23 6.59
C GLN A 229 -12.37 34.91 7.33
N LEU A 230 -12.42 33.80 6.56
CA LEU A 230 -12.05 32.51 7.09
C LEU A 230 -10.53 32.49 7.32
N VAL A 231 -10.13 32.07 8.50
CA VAL A 231 -8.75 31.91 8.91
C VAL A 231 -8.51 30.47 9.31
N VAL A 232 -7.25 30.05 9.26
CA VAL A 232 -6.88 28.73 9.78
C VAL A 232 -7.05 28.73 11.29
N GLY A 233 -8.06 28.02 11.77
CA GLY A 233 -8.34 27.93 13.19
C GLY A 233 -7.47 26.88 13.89
N LYS A 234 -7.21 27.08 15.18
CA LYS A 234 -6.45 26.10 15.98
C LYS A 234 -7.20 24.75 16.03
N SER A 235 -8.52 24.79 16.19
CA SER A 235 -9.38 23.60 16.17
C SER A 235 -9.33 22.87 14.84
N ASP A 236 -9.26 23.59 13.71
CA ASP A 236 -9.20 22.98 12.38
C ASP A 236 -7.86 22.28 12.16
N ARG A 237 -6.74 22.92 12.56
CA ARG A 237 -5.41 22.30 12.54
C ARG A 237 -5.36 21.05 13.42
N ASP A 238 -5.91 21.09 14.63
CA ASP A 238 -5.88 19.96 15.56
C ASP A 238 -6.73 18.78 15.01
N LYS A 239 -7.86 19.06 14.37
CA LYS A 239 -8.66 18.04 13.67
C LYS A 239 -7.92 17.43 12.49
N ALA A 240 -7.26 18.26 11.67
CA ALA A 240 -6.44 17.79 10.55
C ALA A 240 -5.31 16.88 11.02
N SER A 241 -4.60 17.28 12.08
CA SER A 241 -3.55 16.48 12.71
C SER A 241 -4.09 15.14 13.21
N ALA A 242 -5.17 15.14 13.98
CA ALA A 242 -5.79 13.92 14.48
C ALA A 242 -6.23 12.97 13.36
N GLN A 243 -6.80 13.48 12.25
CA GLN A 243 -7.21 12.66 11.12
C GLN A 243 -6.03 11.98 10.43
N ILE A 244 -4.93 12.70 10.19
CA ILE A 244 -3.73 12.14 9.57
C ILE A 244 -3.09 11.09 10.50
N ILE A 245 -2.94 11.40 11.78
CA ILE A 245 -2.33 10.48 12.77
C ILE A 245 -3.15 9.20 12.88
N LEU A 246 -4.49 9.30 13.00
CA LEU A 246 -5.36 8.11 13.08
C LEU A 246 -5.27 7.25 11.82
N LYS A 247 -5.13 7.86 10.64
CA LYS A 247 -4.94 7.12 9.39
C LYS A 247 -3.57 6.43 9.37
N ALA A 248 -2.51 7.14 9.75
CA ALA A 248 -1.16 6.59 9.83
C ALA A 248 -1.08 5.41 10.81
N GLN A 249 -1.66 5.53 12.00
CA GLN A 249 -1.71 4.46 13.00
C GLN A 249 -2.44 3.21 12.51
N LYS A 250 -3.54 3.36 11.75
CA LYS A 250 -4.26 2.22 11.16
C LYS A 250 -3.45 1.49 10.10
N GLU A 251 -2.60 2.20 9.37
CA GLU A 251 -1.77 1.65 8.30
C GLU A 251 -0.38 1.20 8.80
N ALA A 252 0.05 1.64 9.98
CA ALA A 252 1.38 1.42 10.55
C ALA A 252 1.78 -0.06 10.57
N VAL A 253 0.88 -0.94 11.04
CA VAL A 253 1.14 -2.39 11.14
C VAL A 253 1.43 -2.99 9.77
N ASN A 254 0.61 -2.66 8.76
CA ASN A 254 0.77 -3.20 7.41
C ASN A 254 2.05 -2.69 6.75
N LEU A 255 2.33 -1.39 6.87
CA LEU A 255 3.53 -0.77 6.31
C LEU A 255 4.81 -1.34 6.94
N LEU A 256 4.80 -1.62 8.25
CA LEU A 256 5.91 -2.31 8.90
C LEU A 256 6.04 -3.76 8.42
N LYS A 257 4.94 -4.52 8.38
CA LYS A 257 4.92 -5.92 7.92
C LYS A 257 5.46 -6.08 6.50
N ASP A 258 5.18 -5.14 5.61
CA ASP A 258 5.66 -5.15 4.23
C ASP A 258 7.17 -4.89 4.09
N LYS A 259 7.78 -4.23 5.08
CA LYS A 259 9.20 -3.85 5.05
C LYS A 259 10.10 -4.78 5.86
N ILE A 260 9.57 -5.49 6.86
CA ILE A 260 10.36 -6.41 7.68
C ILE A 260 10.55 -7.77 6.97
N PRO A 261 11.71 -8.42 7.13
CA PRO A 261 11.91 -9.76 6.58
C PRO A 261 11.09 -10.80 7.35
N GLN A 262 10.72 -11.90 6.68
CA GLN A 262 9.92 -12.99 7.30
C GLN A 262 10.60 -13.67 8.50
N SER A 263 11.93 -13.52 8.64
CA SER A 263 12.70 -14.02 9.78
C SER A 263 12.47 -13.22 11.07
N GLU A 264 11.92 -12.01 10.96
CA GLU A 264 11.63 -11.11 12.07
C GLU A 264 10.12 -11.07 12.31
N PHE A 265 9.72 -10.87 13.56
CA PHE A 265 8.34 -10.83 14.00
C PHE A 265 8.02 -9.46 14.59
N LEU A 266 7.01 -8.77 14.05
CA LEU A 266 6.55 -7.50 14.57
C LEU A 266 5.68 -7.70 15.82
N LEU A 267 6.06 -7.07 16.92
CA LEU A 267 5.18 -6.95 18.08
C LEU A 267 4.09 -5.93 17.75
N VAL A 268 2.94 -6.38 17.22
CA VAL A 268 1.87 -5.50 16.71
C VAL A 268 1.48 -4.37 17.66
N PRO A 269 1.32 -4.57 18.99
CA PRO A 269 0.96 -3.47 19.90
C PRO A 269 2.05 -2.39 20.07
N SER A 270 3.25 -2.63 19.55
CA SER A 270 4.37 -1.68 19.56
C SER A 270 4.35 -0.72 18.37
N ALA A 271 3.51 -1.00 17.37
CA ALA A 271 3.38 -0.18 16.17
C ALA A 271 2.69 1.14 16.50
N ASP A 272 3.37 2.25 16.21
CA ASP A 272 2.87 3.60 16.46
C ASP A 272 3.36 4.58 15.38
N TYR A 273 2.77 5.76 15.35
CA TYR A 273 3.17 6.85 14.47
C TYR A 273 3.67 8.04 15.29
N ALA A 274 4.96 8.34 15.17
CA ALA A 274 5.59 9.47 15.84
C ALA A 274 5.61 10.70 14.92
N VAL A 275 5.01 11.79 15.37
CA VAL A 275 5.08 13.08 14.68
C VAL A 275 6.44 13.73 14.95
N LEU A 276 7.19 14.04 13.90
CA LEU A 276 8.47 14.75 14.01
C LEU A 276 8.27 16.25 13.79
N LYS A 277 7.50 16.60 12.75
CA LYS A 277 7.27 17.96 12.34
C LYS A 277 5.89 18.11 11.73
N GLU A 278 5.26 19.24 12.04
CA GLU A 278 4.03 19.64 11.37
C GLU A 278 4.25 20.94 10.62
N ASN A 279 3.62 21.04 9.46
CA ASN A 279 3.63 22.22 8.63
C ASN A 279 2.20 22.58 8.24
N VAL A 280 1.82 23.84 8.46
CA VAL A 280 0.49 24.38 8.20
C VAL A 280 0.67 25.57 7.26
N ASN A 281 -0.01 25.55 6.13
CA ASN A 281 0.04 26.63 5.15
C ASN A 281 -1.38 27.01 4.69
N PRO A 282 -1.86 28.24 4.94
CA PRO A 282 -1.19 29.32 5.66
C PRO A 282 -1.15 29.08 7.20
N PRO A 283 -0.30 29.80 7.96
CA PRO A 283 -0.22 29.63 9.41
C PRO A 283 -1.54 29.90 10.14
N VAL A 284 -1.67 29.33 11.35
CA VAL A 284 -2.85 29.54 12.21
C VAL A 284 -3.12 31.04 12.41
N GLY A 285 -4.36 31.45 12.21
CA GLY A 285 -4.83 32.84 12.31
C GLY A 285 -4.65 33.67 11.04
N VAL A 286 -4.04 33.12 9.98
CA VAL A 286 -3.92 33.77 8.68
C VAL A 286 -5.12 33.40 7.80
N ALA A 287 -5.55 34.35 6.97
CA ALA A 287 -6.70 34.18 6.07
C ALA A 287 -6.41 33.13 4.99
N VAL A 288 -7.37 32.24 4.74
CA VAL A 288 -7.33 31.30 3.62
C VAL A 288 -7.83 31.97 2.35
N SER A 289 -6.99 31.97 1.32
CA SER A 289 -7.27 32.67 0.05
C SER A 289 -7.78 31.73 -1.06
N GLN A 290 -7.55 30.41 -0.96
CA GLN A 290 -7.92 29.43 -1.97
C GLN A 290 -8.99 28.47 -1.43
N ASN A 291 -10.19 28.48 -2.04
CA ASN A 291 -11.28 27.53 -1.79
C ASN A 291 -11.68 27.29 -0.31
N ASN A 292 -11.35 28.23 0.60
CA ASN A 292 -11.51 28.09 2.04
C ASN A 292 -10.69 26.94 2.68
N ASN A 293 -9.64 26.50 2.01
CA ASN A 293 -8.82 25.38 2.45
C ASN A 293 -7.41 25.83 2.87
N PHE A 294 -6.81 25.06 3.77
CA PHE A 294 -5.41 25.15 4.13
C PHE A 294 -4.74 23.80 3.92
N ASP A 295 -3.47 23.84 3.54
CA ASP A 295 -2.64 22.66 3.41
C ASP A 295 -2.02 22.33 4.77
N PHE A 296 -2.08 21.06 5.11
CA PHE A 296 -1.49 20.54 6.33
C PHE A 296 -0.69 19.29 6.04
N MET A 297 0.54 19.26 6.52
CA MET A 297 1.50 18.19 6.30
C MET A 297 2.16 17.80 7.62
N ILE A 298 2.26 16.50 7.83
CA ILE A 298 3.00 15.89 8.93
C ILE A 298 4.16 15.11 8.32
N ASP A 299 5.37 15.46 8.73
CA ASP A 299 6.53 14.60 8.58
C ASP A 299 6.65 13.80 9.88
N GLY A 300 6.53 12.48 9.77
CA GLY A 300 6.58 11.59 10.90
C GLY A 300 7.35 10.32 10.59
N GLU A 301 7.33 9.41 11.55
CA GLU A 301 7.93 8.08 11.42
C GLU A 301 6.95 7.03 11.92
N ILE A 302 6.79 5.96 11.14
CA ILE A 302 6.14 4.75 11.60
C ILE A 302 7.17 3.93 12.37
N ARG A 303 6.86 3.66 13.64
CA ARG A 303 7.74 3.01 14.59
C ARG A 303 7.20 1.66 15.01
N GLY A 304 8.09 0.71 15.25
CA GLY A 304 7.72 -0.60 15.78
C GLY A 304 8.90 -1.34 16.39
N THR A 305 8.60 -2.40 17.13
CA THR A 305 9.59 -3.29 17.70
C THR A 305 9.47 -4.68 17.09
N ILE A 306 10.61 -5.21 16.63
CA ILE A 306 10.72 -6.54 16.04
C ILE A 306 11.58 -7.45 16.92
N VAL A 307 11.28 -8.74 16.88
CA VAL A 307 12.05 -9.80 17.53
C VAL A 307 12.31 -10.93 16.54
N PRO A 308 13.43 -11.68 16.65
CA PRO A 308 13.67 -12.81 15.76
C PRO A 308 12.58 -13.87 15.94
N ARG A 309 11.87 -14.19 14.84
CA ARG A 309 10.69 -15.06 14.87
C ARG A 309 11.02 -16.44 15.47
N LYS A 310 12.12 -17.04 14.98
CA LYS A 310 12.56 -18.36 15.43
C LYS A 310 12.90 -18.39 16.92
N ALA A 311 13.60 -17.37 17.44
CA ALA A 311 13.96 -17.31 18.85
C ALA A 311 12.73 -17.13 19.75
N LEU A 312 11.71 -16.38 19.29
CA LEU A 312 10.44 -16.26 20.00
C LEU A 312 9.67 -17.59 20.02
N GLU A 313 9.58 -18.28 18.88
CA GLU A 313 8.93 -19.59 18.77
C GLU A 313 9.62 -20.62 19.66
N GLU A 314 10.95 -20.73 19.62
CA GLU A 314 11.74 -21.61 20.50
C GLU A 314 11.45 -21.32 21.97
N LEU A 315 11.37 -20.04 22.36
CA LEU A 315 11.11 -19.66 23.74
C LEU A 315 9.66 -19.98 24.15
N LEU A 316 8.67 -19.87 23.27
CA LEU A 316 7.28 -20.25 23.55
C LEU A 316 7.11 -21.77 23.66
N LEU A 317 7.84 -22.53 22.87
CA LEU A 317 7.80 -23.99 22.84
C LEU A 317 8.62 -24.63 23.97
N LYS A 318 9.63 -23.92 24.49
CA LYS A 318 10.43 -24.36 25.63
C LYS A 318 9.53 -24.65 26.83
N ASP A 319 9.69 -25.85 27.39
CA ASP A 319 8.95 -26.40 28.54
C ASP A 319 7.45 -26.67 28.27
N ASN A 320 7.01 -26.66 27.01
CA ASN A 320 5.63 -26.97 26.64
C ASN A 320 5.42 -28.48 26.45
N ALA A 321 4.61 -29.11 27.31
CA ALA A 321 4.35 -30.55 27.26
C ALA A 321 3.77 -31.04 25.92
N ALA A 322 2.92 -30.25 25.26
CA ALA A 322 2.34 -30.62 23.96
C ALA A 322 3.38 -30.56 22.84
N ALA A 323 4.32 -29.60 22.89
CA ALA A 323 5.45 -29.53 21.96
C ALA A 323 6.39 -30.73 22.15
N THR A 324 6.73 -31.07 23.40
CA THR A 324 7.58 -32.22 23.73
C THR A 324 6.94 -33.54 23.29
N ALA A 325 5.62 -33.67 23.38
CA ALA A 325 4.89 -34.88 22.96
C ALA A 325 5.03 -35.19 21.46
N LEU A 326 5.33 -34.20 20.62
CA LEU A 326 5.57 -34.41 19.19
C LEU A 326 6.89 -35.17 18.92
N ASN A 327 7.87 -35.12 19.84
CA ASN A 327 9.20 -35.72 19.69
C ASN A 327 9.89 -35.34 18.36
N VAL A 328 9.77 -34.08 17.94
CA VAL A 328 10.40 -33.54 16.72
C VAL A 328 11.35 -32.41 17.11
N SER A 329 12.51 -32.35 16.45
CA SER A 329 13.56 -31.36 16.71
C SER A 329 13.27 -29.97 16.14
N ASN A 330 12.42 -29.86 15.12
CA ASN A 330 12.07 -28.59 14.49
C ASN A 330 10.55 -28.40 14.51
N LEU A 331 10.09 -27.38 15.23
CA LEU A 331 8.69 -27.06 15.43
C LEU A 331 8.45 -25.60 15.05
N ARG A 332 7.25 -25.31 14.54
CA ARG A 332 6.83 -23.97 14.16
C ARG A 332 5.45 -23.67 14.73
N ILE A 333 5.19 -22.40 15.01
CA ILE A 333 3.85 -21.91 15.37
C ILE A 333 3.22 -21.26 14.13
N THR A 334 2.12 -21.83 13.64
CA THR A 334 1.43 -21.37 12.42
C THR A 334 0.71 -20.04 12.66
N ASN A 335 0.00 -19.94 13.79
CA ASN A 335 -0.87 -18.82 14.16
C ASN A 335 -0.20 -17.82 15.13
N LEU A 336 1.13 -17.66 15.05
CA LEU A 336 1.87 -16.76 15.95
C LEU A 336 1.35 -15.31 15.90
N ASP A 337 0.94 -14.86 14.72
CA ASP A 337 0.37 -13.54 14.47
C ASP A 337 -1.00 -13.32 15.13
N ASP A 338 -1.72 -14.40 15.46
CA ASP A 338 -3.07 -14.36 16.06
C ASP A 338 -3.04 -14.41 17.59
N LEU A 339 -1.87 -14.64 18.19
CA LEU A 339 -1.72 -14.66 19.64
C LEU A 339 -1.87 -13.26 20.22
N LYS A 340 -2.49 -13.17 21.40
CA LYS A 340 -2.64 -11.90 22.11
C LYS A 340 -1.34 -11.53 22.78
N ILE A 341 -0.77 -10.41 22.38
CA ILE A 341 0.46 -9.84 22.94
C ILE A 341 0.09 -8.57 23.69
N ALA A 342 0.55 -8.46 24.93
CA ALA A 342 0.47 -7.24 25.74
C ALA A 342 1.88 -6.78 26.10
N LEU A 343 2.14 -5.47 26.00
CA LEU A 343 3.43 -4.87 26.33
C LEU A 343 3.32 -4.19 27.69
N ILE A 344 4.24 -4.48 28.60
CA ILE A 344 4.29 -3.95 29.95
C ILE A 344 5.56 -3.10 30.08
N GLY A 345 5.40 -1.82 30.41
CA GLY A 345 6.51 -0.87 30.54
C GLY A 345 7.17 -0.48 29.22
N TYR A 346 6.49 -0.69 28.08
CA TYR A 346 7.03 -0.38 26.77
C TYR A 346 7.16 1.13 26.53
N LYS A 347 8.34 1.52 26.03
CA LYS A 347 8.62 2.80 25.38
C LYS A 347 9.53 2.50 24.19
N PHE A 348 9.41 3.26 23.10
CA PHE A 348 10.24 3.05 21.91
C PHE A 348 11.74 3.09 22.22
N ASP A 349 12.16 4.00 23.10
CA ASP A 349 13.56 4.17 23.48
C ASP A 349 13.99 3.31 24.69
N ALA A 350 13.09 2.49 25.25
CA ALA A 350 13.43 1.64 26.39
C ALA A 350 14.56 0.67 26.04
N GLU A 351 15.43 0.40 27.02
CA GLU A 351 16.47 -0.65 26.89
C GLU A 351 15.89 -2.04 27.11
N THR A 352 14.88 -2.13 27.97
CA THR A 352 14.21 -3.37 28.35
C THR A 352 12.71 -3.14 28.55
N PHE A 353 11.89 -4.11 28.20
CA PHE A 353 10.47 -4.14 28.54
C PHE A 353 9.96 -5.58 28.55
N THR A 354 8.76 -5.77 29.09
CA THR A 354 8.18 -7.12 29.25
C THR A 354 7.04 -7.32 28.27
N ILE A 355 6.96 -8.50 27.67
CA ILE A 355 5.81 -8.94 26.88
C ILE A 355 5.07 -10.07 27.59
N LYS A 356 3.74 -10.02 27.54
CA LYS A 356 2.87 -11.13 27.94
C LYS A 356 2.19 -11.67 26.69
N ILE A 357 2.39 -12.95 26.43
CA ILE A 357 1.78 -13.67 25.30
C ILE A 357 0.72 -14.62 25.85
N SER A 358 -0.47 -14.57 25.27
CA SER A 358 -1.60 -15.42 25.66
C SER A 358 -2.42 -15.87 24.45
N GLY A 359 -2.91 -17.11 24.46
CA GLY A 359 -3.79 -17.62 23.41
C GLY A 359 -3.66 -19.12 23.18
N GLN A 360 -4.39 -19.63 22.20
CA GLN A 360 -4.24 -21.00 21.73
C GLN A 360 -3.26 -21.00 20.56
N MET A 361 -2.13 -21.69 20.71
CA MET A 361 -1.11 -21.83 19.68
C MET A 361 -1.25 -23.16 18.96
N GLU A 362 -1.17 -23.10 17.64
CA GLU A 362 -1.14 -24.24 16.73
C GLU A 362 0.32 -24.53 16.39
N ILE A 363 0.78 -25.70 16.79
CA ILE A 363 2.16 -26.13 16.64
C ILE A 363 2.20 -27.20 15.55
N GLU A 364 3.06 -27.00 14.57
CA GLU A 364 3.33 -27.98 13.51
C GLU A 364 4.80 -28.40 13.53
N ALA A 365 5.07 -29.63 13.08
CA ALA A 365 6.42 -30.05 12.74
C ALA A 365 6.92 -29.24 11.53
N ALA A 366 8.01 -28.50 11.71
CA ALA A 366 8.60 -27.71 10.64
C ALA A 366 9.31 -28.63 9.65
N ILE A 367 8.73 -28.77 8.46
CA ILE A 367 9.25 -29.62 7.40
C ILE A 367 10.15 -28.80 6.47
N ASP A 368 11.39 -29.23 6.32
CA ASP A 368 12.32 -28.68 5.33
C ASP A 368 12.19 -29.46 4.01
N ASN A 369 11.57 -28.81 3.02
CA ASN A 369 11.33 -29.40 1.71
C ASN A 369 12.63 -29.75 0.96
N GLU A 370 13.72 -29.00 1.15
CA GLU A 370 14.99 -29.26 0.47
C GLU A 370 15.67 -30.50 1.06
N LEU A 371 15.68 -30.61 2.39
CA LEU A 371 16.20 -31.80 3.07
C LEU A 371 15.44 -33.06 2.65
N ILE A 372 14.11 -32.99 2.53
CA ILE A 372 13.31 -34.13 2.09
C ILE A 372 13.61 -34.49 0.63
N LYS A 373 13.67 -33.51 -0.29
CA LYS A 373 14.03 -33.80 -1.70
C LYS A 373 15.39 -34.46 -1.80
N ASN A 374 16.40 -33.93 -1.10
CA ASN A 374 17.75 -34.47 -1.10
C ASN A 374 17.81 -35.87 -0.50
N PHE A 375 17.03 -36.13 0.56
CA PHE A 375 16.94 -37.45 1.18
C PHE A 375 16.27 -38.49 0.27
N ILE A 376 15.19 -38.11 -0.43
CA ILE A 376 14.50 -38.99 -1.39
C ILE A 376 15.43 -39.35 -2.56
N VAL A 377 16.17 -38.38 -3.10
CA VAL A 377 17.12 -38.60 -4.22
C VAL A 377 18.30 -39.45 -3.76
N LYS A 378 18.88 -39.18 -2.59
CA LYS A 378 20.09 -39.86 -2.10
C LYS A 378 19.83 -41.32 -1.70
N ASN A 379 18.69 -41.59 -1.07
CA ASN A 379 18.39 -42.91 -0.51
C ASN A 379 17.44 -43.74 -1.38
N GLU A 380 17.07 -43.24 -2.56
CA GLU A 380 16.18 -43.92 -3.50
C GLU A 380 14.87 -44.39 -2.82
N ILE A 381 14.28 -43.54 -1.96
CA ILE A 381 13.11 -43.92 -1.17
C ILE A 381 11.84 -43.72 -2.00
N TYR A 382 11.16 -44.84 -2.29
CA TYR A 382 9.93 -44.89 -3.11
C TYR A 382 8.71 -45.42 -2.34
N ASP A 383 8.86 -45.63 -1.04
CA ASP A 383 7.81 -46.08 -0.15
C ASP A 383 7.59 -45.03 0.95
N ALA A 384 6.33 -44.83 1.30
CA ALA A 384 5.93 -43.92 2.37
C ALA A 384 6.47 -44.37 3.74
N SER A 385 6.66 -45.67 3.94
CA SER A 385 7.19 -46.26 5.18
C SER A 385 8.55 -45.67 5.58
N ALA A 386 9.52 -45.67 4.67
CA ALA A 386 10.86 -45.13 4.90
C ALA A 386 10.91 -43.59 5.06
N MET A 387 9.83 -42.88 4.68
CA MET A 387 9.68 -41.44 4.97
C MET A 387 9.29 -41.20 6.43
N PHE A 388 8.47 -42.06 7.02
CA PHE A 388 8.10 -41.95 8.43
C PHE A 388 9.27 -42.24 9.37
N ASP A 389 10.13 -43.21 9.02
CA ASP A 389 11.32 -43.54 9.81
C ASP A 389 12.35 -42.41 9.82
N ALA A 390 12.51 -41.72 8.68
CA ALA A 390 13.46 -40.62 8.53
C ALA A 390 12.95 -39.28 9.07
N PHE A 391 11.63 -39.06 9.01
CA PHE A 391 10.99 -37.80 9.40
C PHE A 391 9.85 -38.08 10.41
N PRO A 392 10.18 -38.23 11.71
CA PRO A 392 9.19 -38.55 12.74
C PRO A 392 8.14 -37.44 12.96
N GLY A 393 8.36 -36.25 12.40
CA GLY A 393 7.41 -35.14 12.40
C GLY A 393 6.27 -35.24 11.39
N LEU A 394 6.23 -36.29 10.55
CA LEU A 394 5.15 -36.51 9.59
C LEU A 394 3.99 -37.28 10.21
N SER A 395 2.77 -36.79 10.00
CA SER A 395 1.52 -37.51 10.31
C SER A 395 1.06 -38.36 9.13
N ARG A 396 1.33 -37.91 7.90
CA ARG A 396 1.00 -38.62 6.66
C ARG A 396 2.09 -38.38 5.60
N ALA A 397 2.42 -39.42 4.86
CA ALA A 397 3.27 -39.35 3.67
C ALA A 397 2.65 -40.20 2.56
N GLU A 398 2.39 -39.60 1.39
CA GLU A 398 1.93 -40.32 0.20
C GLU A 398 2.83 -39.99 -0.99
N ILE A 399 3.33 -41.03 -1.66
CA ILE A 399 4.16 -40.87 -2.87
C ILE A 399 3.32 -41.28 -4.09
N LYS A 400 3.05 -40.32 -4.97
CA LYS A 400 2.27 -40.51 -6.21
C LYS A 400 3.15 -40.23 -7.42
N VAL A 401 3.17 -41.15 -8.38
CA VAL A 401 3.87 -40.97 -9.66
C VAL A 401 2.85 -40.52 -10.70
N ARG A 402 3.13 -39.41 -11.39
CA ARG A 402 2.31 -38.94 -12.52
C ARG A 402 3.10 -38.94 -13.83
N PRO A 403 2.53 -39.49 -14.91
CA PRO A 403 1.32 -40.34 -14.93
C PRO A 403 1.54 -41.75 -14.32
N PHE A 404 0.47 -42.34 -13.76
CA PHE A 404 0.52 -43.55 -12.93
C PHE A 404 1.13 -44.79 -13.61
N TRP A 405 1.05 -44.87 -14.95
CA TRP A 405 1.56 -45.97 -15.76
C TRP A 405 3.11 -45.98 -15.85
N ILE A 406 3.79 -44.94 -15.38
CA ILE A 406 5.27 -44.84 -15.37
C ILE A 406 5.86 -45.48 -14.11
N LYS A 407 5.05 -45.81 -13.09
CA LYS A 407 5.49 -46.41 -11.82
C LYS A 407 6.54 -47.53 -11.96
N PRO A 408 6.43 -48.51 -12.88
CA PRO A 408 7.44 -49.56 -13.05
C PRO A 408 8.76 -49.08 -13.67
N PHE A 409 8.72 -48.00 -14.46
CA PHE A 409 9.90 -47.45 -15.14
C PHE A 409 10.58 -46.33 -14.34
N TYR A 410 9.92 -45.82 -13.29
CA TYR A 410 10.36 -44.66 -12.53
C TYR A 410 11.75 -44.83 -11.89
N ARG A 411 12.10 -46.03 -11.39
CA ARG A 411 13.41 -46.31 -10.73
C ARG A 411 14.63 -45.91 -11.58
N SER A 412 14.52 -45.90 -12.90
CA SER A 412 15.61 -45.55 -13.82
C SER A 412 15.75 -44.04 -14.12
N PHE A 413 14.77 -43.20 -13.74
CA PHE A 413 14.75 -41.76 -14.09
C PHE A 413 15.29 -40.84 -12.97
N ASN A 414 15.75 -41.42 -11.86
CA ASN A 414 15.72 -40.79 -10.52
C ASN A 414 16.94 -39.96 -10.10
N ALA A 415 17.79 -39.55 -11.02
CA ALA A 415 18.92 -38.68 -10.70
C ALA A 415 18.57 -37.17 -10.70
N ILE A 416 17.29 -36.78 -10.85
CA ILE A 416 16.91 -35.38 -11.13
C ILE A 416 16.01 -34.80 -10.03
N PRO A 417 16.55 -34.03 -9.07
CA PRO A 417 15.80 -33.37 -8.00
C PRO A 417 14.66 -32.46 -8.48
N SER A 418 14.76 -31.91 -9.70
CA SER A 418 13.75 -31.01 -10.28
C SER A 418 12.44 -31.70 -10.72
N ARG A 419 12.34 -33.03 -10.58
CA ARG A 419 11.13 -33.81 -10.91
C ARG A 419 10.32 -34.23 -9.68
N ILE A 420 10.71 -33.77 -8.49
CA ILE A 420 10.01 -34.03 -7.22
C ILE A 420 9.23 -32.77 -6.82
N ASP A 421 7.91 -32.86 -6.91
CA ASP A 421 6.97 -31.85 -6.41
C ASP A 421 6.52 -32.28 -5.00
N ILE A 422 6.91 -31.51 -3.98
CA ILE A 422 6.43 -31.71 -2.61
C ILE A 422 5.16 -30.88 -2.43
N ILE A 423 4.09 -31.52 -1.97
CA ILE A 423 2.83 -30.89 -1.63
C ILE A 423 2.65 -31.02 -0.12
N LEU A 424 2.75 -29.91 0.60
CA LEU A 424 2.41 -29.86 2.02
C LEU A 424 0.89 -29.73 2.14
N GLN A 425 0.26 -30.64 2.90
CA GLN A 425 -1.18 -30.68 3.14
C GLN A 425 -1.51 -30.52 4.61
#